data_AF-A0AAN7ZWF1-F1
#
_entry.id   AF-A0AAN7ZWF1-F1
#
_cell.length_a   1.000
_cell.length_b   1.000
_cell.length_c   1.000
_cell.angle_alpha   90.00
_cell.angle_beta   90.00
_cell.angle_gamma   90.00
#
_symmetry.space_group_name_H-M   'P 1'
#
loop_
_entity.id
_entity.type
_entity.pdbx_description
1 polymer ?
#
loop_
_entity_poly.entity_id
_entity_poly.type
_entity_poly.pdbx_seq_one_letter_code
_entity_poly.pdbx_strand_id
1 'polypeptide(L)'
;MRVAMVHLAKSRPDNGHFSTEEVRRREKPSISTSRPISFAPGQYEEPPNLAAGFSSLDVSCEGPIRANLIADNITKDNFRIAVESWGQSTLFSASTTWIEHKASAKECIFGQFDTQDASLSPAKSATAPKAALTRRMAVETEPVPRKYAKNFDFPQPFREPVEVVCWINRLDMSSGRDHDYKIRAFADEVDEQGFTAHLNTWDNGELHGAAMCWVAFPKRKPHVDSGRFSTNDVRKRTDPRPKTTAKVKFKQRFEVVPTVLSALSMVDAAGNADLRVKVSVSEVTREGFKWTLETWDDSTLYAAGASWSVIALGFP
;
A
#
# COMPACT_ATOMS: atom_id res chain seq x y z
N MET A 1 16.25 14.34 20.95
CA MET A 1 16.41 12.97 21.49
C MET A 1 16.73 12.06 20.30
N ARG A 2 17.83 11.30 20.30
CA ARG A 2 18.14 10.39 19.18
C ARG A 2 17.07 9.30 19.16
N VAL A 3 16.15 9.35 18.20
CA VAL A 3 15.15 8.28 18.03
C VAL A 3 15.91 7.05 17.55
N ALA A 4 15.85 5.97 18.33
CA ALA A 4 16.62 4.77 18.07
C ALA A 4 16.08 4.01 16.85
N MET A 5 16.97 3.33 16.14
CA MET A 5 16.59 2.23 15.25
C MET A 5 16.49 0.96 16.08
N VAL A 6 15.44 0.16 15.87
CA VAL A 6 15.22 -1.09 16.59
C VAL A 6 15.25 -2.25 15.60
N HIS A 7 16.16 -3.18 15.82
CA HIS A 7 16.30 -4.38 15.02
C HIS A 7 16.21 -5.62 15.91
N LEU A 8 15.28 -6.53 15.62
CA LEU A 8 15.22 -7.83 16.25
C LEU A 8 16.02 -8.83 15.40
N ALA A 9 17.24 -9.16 15.83
CA ALA A 9 18.13 -10.04 15.09
C ALA A 9 17.59 -11.48 14.92
N LYS A 10 16.67 -11.90 15.79
CA LYS A 10 16.03 -13.22 15.71
C LYS A 10 15.10 -13.28 14.50
N SER A 11 15.43 -14.13 13.54
CA SER A 11 14.54 -14.40 12.40
C SER A 11 13.28 -15.14 12.82
N ARG A 12 12.27 -15.07 11.97
CA ARG A 12 11.01 -15.82 12.09
C ARG A 12 10.70 -16.45 10.72
N PRO A 13 10.02 -17.61 10.69
CA PRO A 13 9.52 -18.18 9.45
C PRO A 13 8.60 -17.22 8.69
N ASP A 14 8.68 -17.29 7.37
CA ASP A 14 7.75 -16.58 6.51
C ASP A 14 6.30 -17.00 6.78
N ASN A 15 5.42 -16.02 6.85
CA ASN A 15 3.98 -16.23 6.90
C ASN A 15 3.23 -15.08 6.22
N GLY A 16 3.89 -14.31 5.36
CA GLY A 16 3.30 -13.18 4.63
C GLY A 16 2.95 -11.95 5.47
N HIS A 17 3.37 -11.86 6.75
CA HIS A 17 2.97 -10.78 7.67
C HIS A 17 4.07 -10.33 8.63
N PHE A 18 4.13 -9.02 8.87
CA PHE A 18 5.02 -8.40 9.86
C PHE A 18 4.31 -7.25 10.56
N SER A 19 4.40 -7.20 11.89
CA SER A 19 4.04 -6.03 12.68
C SER A 19 5.25 -5.47 13.41
N THR A 20 5.39 -4.14 13.42
CA THR A 20 6.40 -3.45 14.23
C THR A 20 6.25 -3.77 15.72
N GLU A 21 5.03 -4.11 16.16
CA GLU A 21 4.73 -4.45 17.54
C GLU A 21 5.31 -5.81 17.98
N GLU A 22 5.72 -6.66 17.03
CA GLU A 22 6.47 -7.89 17.32
C GLU A 22 7.92 -7.62 17.75
N VAL A 23 8.43 -6.43 17.46
CA VAL A 23 9.83 -6.03 17.68
C VAL A 23 9.96 -5.01 18.81
N ARG A 24 9.00 -4.10 18.92
CA ARG A 24 8.98 -3.03 19.94
C ARG A 24 7.56 -2.76 20.40
N ARG A 25 7.41 -2.20 21.60
CA ARG A 25 6.09 -1.74 22.06
C ARG A 25 5.64 -0.49 21.30
N ARG A 26 4.33 -0.32 21.15
CA ARG A 26 3.71 0.86 20.51
C ARG A 26 4.12 2.18 21.18
N GLU A 27 4.23 2.20 22.51
CA GLU A 27 4.56 3.39 23.31
C GLU A 27 6.04 3.81 23.20
N LYS A 28 6.86 3.01 22.50
CA LYS A 28 8.27 3.31 22.22
C LYS A 28 8.48 3.45 20.72
N PRO A 29 7.92 4.48 20.07
CA PRO A 29 8.08 4.69 18.63
C PRO A 29 9.57 4.80 18.25
N SER A 30 9.89 4.44 17.01
CA SER A 30 11.26 4.35 16.51
C SER A 30 11.28 4.70 15.03
N ILE A 31 12.37 5.33 14.56
CA ILE A 31 12.50 5.77 13.16
C ILE A 31 12.66 4.58 12.20
N SER A 32 13.15 3.44 12.67
CA SER A 32 13.25 2.21 11.88
C SER A 32 13.00 1.03 12.79
N THR A 33 12.13 0.11 12.36
CA THR A 33 11.82 -1.14 13.07
C THR A 33 11.94 -2.28 12.09
N SER A 34 12.82 -3.24 12.36
CA SER A 34 13.12 -4.30 11.40
C SER A 34 13.39 -5.65 12.03
N ARG A 35 13.25 -6.69 11.22
CA ARG A 35 13.64 -8.06 11.55
C ARG A 35 13.98 -8.86 10.27
N PRO A 36 14.76 -9.94 10.38
CA PRO A 36 14.87 -10.92 9.30
C PRO A 36 13.65 -11.86 9.28
N ILE A 37 13.27 -12.28 8.07
CA ILE A 37 12.25 -13.30 7.77
C ILE A 37 12.95 -14.42 7.01
N SER A 38 12.81 -15.66 7.50
CA SER A 38 13.43 -16.84 6.92
C SER A 38 12.44 -17.59 6.04
N PHE A 39 12.87 -17.90 4.81
CA PHE A 39 12.14 -18.79 3.92
C PHE A 39 12.27 -20.24 4.37
N ALA A 40 11.40 -21.11 3.87
CA ALA A 40 11.54 -22.54 4.12
C ALA A 40 12.85 -23.05 3.47
N PRO A 41 13.58 -23.98 4.13
CA PRO A 41 14.83 -24.49 3.60
C PRO A 41 14.68 -25.05 2.18
N GLY A 42 15.51 -24.59 1.25
CA GLY A 42 15.49 -25.04 -0.14
C GLY A 42 14.29 -24.56 -0.97
N GLN A 43 13.46 -23.63 -0.46
CA GLN A 43 12.30 -23.09 -1.19
C GLN A 43 12.70 -22.34 -2.46
N TYR A 44 13.87 -21.70 -2.44
CA TYR A 44 14.42 -20.92 -3.54
C TYR A 44 15.86 -21.31 -3.86
N GLU A 45 16.18 -21.41 -5.15
CA GLU A 45 17.55 -21.63 -5.63
C GLU A 45 18.33 -20.31 -5.76
N GLU A 46 17.59 -19.22 -6.01
CA GLU A 46 18.07 -17.85 -6.17
C GLU A 46 17.11 -16.88 -5.44
N PRO A 47 17.54 -15.65 -5.08
CA PRO A 47 16.69 -14.72 -4.34
C PRO A 47 15.35 -14.46 -5.05
N PRO A 48 14.20 -14.60 -4.37
CA PRO A 48 12.90 -14.27 -4.97
C PRO A 48 12.71 -12.75 -5.09
N ASN A 49 11.70 -12.35 -5.88
CA ASN A 49 11.17 -10.99 -5.85
C ASN A 49 10.04 -10.88 -4.82
N LEU A 50 9.89 -9.70 -4.22
CA LEU A 50 8.88 -9.41 -3.21
C LEU A 50 8.03 -8.21 -3.62
N ALA A 51 6.73 -8.30 -3.40
CA ALA A 51 5.83 -7.15 -3.41
C ALA A 51 5.19 -7.06 -2.03
N ALA A 52 5.28 -5.90 -1.38
CA ALA A 52 4.83 -5.70 -0.01
C ALA A 52 4.09 -4.37 0.15
N GLY A 53 3.10 -4.35 1.04
CA GLY A 53 2.30 -3.16 1.32
C GLY A 53 1.83 -3.09 2.77
N PHE A 54 1.34 -1.92 3.17
CA PHE A 54 0.80 -1.70 4.51
C PHE A 54 -0.58 -2.36 4.66
N SER A 55 -0.75 -3.13 5.73
CA SER A 55 -2.05 -3.62 6.20
C SER A 55 -2.58 -2.84 7.40
N SER A 56 -1.72 -2.12 8.12
CA SER A 56 -2.11 -1.22 9.22
C SER A 56 -1.11 -0.07 9.36
N LEU A 57 -1.61 1.11 9.73
CA LEU A 57 -0.82 2.31 10.04
C LEU A 57 -1.40 3.00 11.28
N ASP A 58 -0.51 3.42 12.18
CA ASP A 58 -0.79 4.24 13.36
C ASP A 58 0.30 5.31 13.47
N VAL A 59 0.00 6.52 12.97
CA VAL A 59 0.96 7.61 12.82
C VAL A 59 0.41 8.88 13.45
N SER A 60 1.22 9.52 14.30
CA SER A 60 0.81 10.71 15.02
C SER A 60 0.48 11.89 14.10
N CYS A 61 -0.58 12.62 14.40
CA CYS A 61 -0.90 13.89 13.73
C CYS A 61 -0.07 15.09 14.20
N GLU A 62 0.74 14.95 15.25
CA GLU A 62 1.60 16.04 15.77
C GLU A 62 2.75 16.40 14.82
N GLY A 63 3.06 15.51 13.88
CA GLY A 63 4.01 15.73 12.79
C GLY A 63 3.46 15.19 11.46
N PRO A 64 4.21 15.33 10.35
CA PRO A 64 3.78 14.82 9.06
C PRO A 64 3.51 13.31 9.11
N ILE A 65 2.56 12.83 8.31
CA ILE A 65 2.29 11.40 8.23
C ILE A 65 3.32 10.78 7.29
N ARG A 66 4.30 10.07 7.86
CA ARG A 66 5.39 9.44 7.12
C ARG A 66 5.58 7.99 7.53
N ALA A 67 5.54 7.11 6.55
CA ALA A 67 5.87 5.70 6.70
C ALA A 67 6.45 5.15 5.40
N ASN A 68 7.48 4.32 5.51
CA ASN A 68 8.12 3.64 4.38
C ASN A 68 8.34 2.17 4.73
N LEU A 69 7.87 1.26 3.87
CA LEU A 69 8.09 -0.17 3.99
C LEU A 69 9.25 -0.57 3.08
N ILE A 70 10.25 -1.23 3.67
CA ILE A 70 11.44 -1.72 2.98
C ILE A 70 11.50 -3.23 3.13
N ALA A 71 11.71 -3.92 2.01
CA ALA A 71 12.19 -5.29 1.99
C ALA A 71 13.56 -5.30 1.30
N ASP A 72 14.61 -5.61 2.04
CA ASP A 72 16.00 -5.57 1.57
C ASP A 72 16.77 -6.83 1.99
N ASN A 73 18.04 -6.91 1.58
CA ASN A 73 18.92 -8.04 1.86
C ASN A 73 18.29 -9.40 1.48
N ILE A 74 17.60 -9.43 0.34
CA ILE A 74 16.91 -10.64 -0.14
C ILE A 74 17.97 -11.65 -0.61
N THR A 75 17.94 -12.81 0.02
CA THR A 75 18.73 -13.99 -0.34
C THR A 75 17.78 -15.14 -0.68
N LYS A 76 18.32 -16.29 -1.06
CA LYS A 76 17.49 -17.50 -1.25
C LYS A 76 16.92 -18.07 0.06
N ASP A 77 17.49 -17.69 1.21
CA ASP A 77 17.18 -18.26 2.52
C ASP A 77 16.39 -17.30 3.42
N ASN A 78 16.51 -15.99 3.21
CA ASN A 78 15.86 -14.97 4.02
C ASN A 78 15.84 -13.60 3.33
N PHE A 79 15.08 -12.68 3.91
CA PHE A 79 15.17 -11.25 3.64
C PHE A 79 15.00 -10.45 4.94
N ARG A 80 15.31 -9.16 4.92
CA ARG A 80 14.99 -8.24 6.00
C ARG A 80 13.77 -7.40 5.62
N ILE A 81 12.82 -7.31 6.55
CA ILE A 81 11.70 -6.38 6.45
C ILE A 81 11.87 -5.25 7.46
N ALA A 82 11.59 -4.03 7.04
CA ALA A 82 11.65 -2.84 7.88
C ALA A 82 10.47 -1.90 7.60
N VAL A 83 9.99 -1.24 8.65
CA VAL A 83 9.12 -0.06 8.52
C VAL A 83 9.83 1.12 9.15
N GLU A 84 9.90 2.21 8.39
CA GLU A 84 10.65 3.41 8.73
C GLU A 84 9.76 4.66 8.71
N SER A 85 10.17 5.65 9.51
CA SER A 85 9.62 7.00 9.58
C SER A 85 10.76 8.00 9.69
N TRP A 86 10.54 9.25 9.28
CA TRP A 86 11.59 10.27 9.20
C TRP A 86 11.09 11.68 9.54
N GLY A 87 12.06 12.57 9.78
CA GLY A 87 11.80 13.96 10.16
C GLY A 87 11.11 14.06 11.52
N GLN A 88 9.99 14.79 11.58
CA GLN A 88 9.19 14.97 12.80
C GLN A 88 8.01 13.98 12.92
N SER A 89 7.93 12.98 12.02
CA SER A 89 6.86 11.98 12.07
C SER A 89 7.07 10.99 13.21
N THR A 90 5.99 10.65 13.91
CA THR A 90 5.99 9.62 14.96
C THR A 90 5.13 8.44 14.51
N LEU A 91 5.77 7.33 14.15
CA LEU A 91 5.12 6.07 13.80
C LEU A 91 4.96 5.19 15.05
N PHE A 92 3.74 5.14 15.60
CA PHE A 92 3.43 4.31 16.76
C PHE A 92 3.49 2.82 16.41
N SER A 93 2.79 2.42 15.34
CA SER A 93 2.89 1.06 14.81
C SER A 93 2.51 0.97 13.33
N ALA A 94 2.97 -0.10 12.69
CA ALA A 94 2.54 -0.49 11.36
C ALA A 94 2.49 -2.01 11.25
N SER A 95 1.62 -2.50 10.39
CA SER A 95 1.63 -3.90 9.94
C SER A 95 1.71 -3.94 8.43
N THR A 96 2.32 -4.98 7.92
CA THR A 96 2.56 -5.18 6.49
C THR A 96 2.18 -6.58 6.07
N THR A 97 1.99 -6.74 4.77
CA THR A 97 1.86 -8.05 4.14
C THR A 97 2.69 -8.08 2.86
N TRP A 98 3.12 -9.26 2.44
CA TRP A 98 3.88 -9.43 1.21
C TRP A 98 3.50 -10.72 0.48
N ILE A 99 3.93 -10.77 -0.77
CA ILE A 99 3.90 -11.92 -1.64
C ILE A 99 5.30 -12.14 -2.22
N GLU A 100 5.78 -13.38 -2.19
CA GLU A 100 6.98 -13.80 -2.91
C GLU A 100 6.67 -14.23 -4.34
N HIS A 101 7.63 -14.00 -5.23
CA HIS A 101 7.66 -14.54 -6.57
C HIS A 101 9.02 -15.16 -6.84
N LYS A 102 9.04 -16.46 -7.17
CA LYS A 102 10.27 -17.14 -7.62
C LYS A 102 10.85 -16.39 -8.81
N ALA A 103 12.15 -16.15 -8.85
CA ALA A 103 12.77 -15.42 -9.97
C ALA A 103 12.60 -16.14 -11.32
N SER A 104 12.49 -17.48 -11.31
CA SER A 104 12.17 -18.29 -12.49
C SER A 104 10.68 -18.41 -12.82
N ALA A 105 9.79 -17.93 -11.95
CA ALA A 105 8.36 -18.02 -12.21
C ALA A 105 7.96 -17.11 -13.37
N LYS A 106 7.18 -17.69 -14.28
CA LYS A 106 6.65 -17.00 -15.45
C LYS A 106 5.26 -16.45 -15.12
N GLU A 107 4.85 -15.45 -15.87
CA GLU A 107 3.48 -14.91 -15.86
C GLU A 107 3.08 -14.06 -14.63
N CYS A 108 4.00 -13.75 -13.71
CA CYS A 108 3.77 -12.69 -12.73
C CYS A 108 4.91 -11.68 -12.83
N ILE A 109 4.57 -10.41 -12.89
CA ILE A 109 5.53 -9.31 -12.98
C ILE A 109 5.28 -8.38 -11.82
N PHE A 110 6.34 -8.11 -11.06
CA PHE A 110 6.29 -7.20 -9.92
C PHE A 110 7.00 -5.91 -10.30
N GLY A 111 6.55 -4.80 -9.73
CA GLY A 111 7.27 -3.56 -9.83
C GLY A 111 6.83 -2.53 -8.79
N GLN A 112 7.40 -1.34 -8.91
CA GLN A 112 7.17 -0.25 -7.98
C GLN A 112 6.97 1.05 -8.76
N PHE A 113 6.12 1.91 -8.22
CA PHE A 113 5.98 3.28 -8.64
C PHE A 113 6.19 4.19 -7.43
N ASP A 114 7.21 5.04 -7.49
CA ASP A 114 7.41 6.13 -6.54
C ASP A 114 7.07 7.47 -7.21
N THR A 115 6.40 8.37 -6.50
CA THR A 115 6.09 9.72 -7.01
C THR A 115 7.35 10.53 -7.32
N GLN A 116 8.50 10.19 -6.75
CA GLN A 116 9.80 10.76 -7.11
C GLN A 116 10.25 10.36 -8.52
N ASP A 117 9.78 9.21 -9.03
CA ASP A 117 10.05 8.76 -10.39
C ASP A 117 9.09 9.37 -11.41
N ALA A 118 8.01 10.01 -10.94
CA ALA A 118 7.05 10.66 -11.81
C ALA A 118 7.65 11.98 -12.30
N SER A 119 8.00 12.06 -13.58
CA SER A 119 8.08 13.35 -14.23
C SER A 119 6.75 14.05 -14.02
N LEU A 120 6.76 15.25 -13.40
CA LEU A 120 5.59 16.11 -13.29
C LEU A 120 4.99 16.25 -14.69
N SER A 121 3.96 15.47 -15.00
CA SER A 121 3.23 15.64 -16.25
C SER A 121 2.52 16.97 -16.11
N PRO A 122 2.86 18.02 -16.89
CA PRO A 122 2.10 19.23 -16.84
C PRO A 122 0.70 18.85 -17.29
N ALA A 123 -0.26 18.98 -16.36
CA ALA A 123 -1.66 18.83 -16.68
C ALA A 123 -1.92 19.67 -17.93
N LYS A 124 -2.42 19.06 -19.01
CA LYS A 124 -2.96 19.81 -20.14
C LYS A 124 -4.16 20.60 -19.61
N SER A 125 -3.91 21.78 -19.06
CA SER A 125 -4.94 22.69 -18.60
C SER A 125 -5.71 23.14 -19.83
N ALA A 126 -6.98 22.77 -19.91
CA ALA A 126 -7.91 23.38 -20.83
C ALA A 126 -7.93 24.90 -20.58
N THR A 127 -7.57 25.62 -21.64
CA THR A 127 -7.96 26.98 -22.02
C THR A 127 -8.59 27.87 -20.94
N ALA A 128 -7.85 28.88 -20.49
CA ALA A 128 -8.43 30.12 -19.97
C ALA A 128 -7.64 31.35 -20.49
N PRO A 129 -8.31 32.49 -20.77
CA PRO A 129 -7.72 33.58 -21.53
C PRO A 129 -6.78 34.44 -20.68
N LYS A 130 -5.75 34.98 -21.36
CA LYS A 130 -4.80 35.95 -20.80
C LYS A 130 -5.52 37.25 -20.43
N ALA A 131 -5.54 37.58 -19.14
CA ALA A 131 -5.68 38.96 -18.67
C ALA A 131 -4.47 39.31 -17.80
N ALA A 132 -3.75 40.35 -18.21
CA ALA A 132 -2.61 40.90 -17.49
C ALA A 132 -3.08 41.87 -16.41
N LEU A 133 -2.58 41.75 -15.16
CA LEU A 133 -2.13 42.89 -14.35
C LEU A 133 -1.48 42.47 -12.99
N THR A 134 -0.25 42.94 -12.79
CA THR A 134 0.43 43.40 -11.54
C THR A 134 0.40 42.61 -10.22
N ARG A 135 1.64 42.46 -9.69
CA ARG A 135 2.09 42.54 -8.27
C ARG A 135 1.85 41.32 -7.35
N ARG A 136 2.94 40.62 -7.01
CA ARG A 136 3.69 40.66 -5.73
C ARG A 136 4.70 39.50 -5.72
N MET A 137 5.90 39.72 -5.18
CA MET A 137 6.81 38.61 -4.87
C MET A 137 6.25 37.81 -3.70
N ALA A 138 5.29 36.93 -3.98
CA ALA A 138 5.09 35.74 -3.18
C ALA A 138 6.15 34.74 -3.64
N VAL A 139 6.80 34.06 -2.69
CA VAL A 139 7.43 32.78 -3.00
C VAL A 139 6.28 31.90 -3.49
N GLU A 140 6.12 31.77 -4.81
CA GLU A 140 5.23 30.79 -5.41
C GLU A 140 5.77 29.42 -5.01
N THR A 141 5.26 28.91 -3.90
CA THR A 141 5.33 27.48 -3.63
C THR A 141 4.44 26.85 -4.69
N GLU A 142 5.07 26.26 -5.71
CA GLU A 142 4.37 25.47 -6.73
C GLU A 142 3.38 24.53 -6.02
N PRO A 143 2.10 24.47 -6.45
CA PRO A 143 1.11 23.66 -5.78
C PRO A 143 1.53 22.19 -5.82
N VAL A 144 1.50 21.54 -4.66
CA VAL A 144 1.81 20.10 -4.55
C VAL A 144 0.91 19.32 -5.53
N PRO A 145 1.49 18.54 -6.48
CA PRO A 145 0.72 17.80 -7.46
C PRO A 145 -0.27 16.84 -6.79
N ARG A 146 -1.53 16.91 -7.22
CA ARG A 146 -2.58 16.02 -6.68
C ARG A 146 -2.66 14.68 -7.38
N LYS A 147 -2.00 14.54 -8.54
CA LYS A 147 -2.07 13.35 -9.38
C LYS A 147 -0.68 13.00 -9.89
N TYR A 148 -0.22 11.81 -9.56
CA TYR A 148 1.01 11.24 -10.09
C TYR A 148 0.64 10.03 -10.94
N ALA A 149 1.07 10.04 -12.20
CA ALA A 149 0.83 8.95 -13.13
C ALA A 149 2.12 8.55 -13.84
N LYS A 150 2.28 7.26 -14.10
CA LYS A 150 3.41 6.71 -14.87
C LYS A 150 2.95 5.50 -15.66
N ASN A 151 3.34 5.46 -16.94
CA ASN A 151 3.08 4.31 -17.80
C ASN A 151 4.16 3.25 -17.53
N PHE A 152 3.73 2.00 -17.46
CA PHE A 152 4.61 0.84 -17.32
C PHE A 152 4.36 -0.11 -18.47
N ASP A 153 5.41 -0.39 -19.23
CA ASP A 153 5.43 -1.46 -20.22
C ASP A 153 5.88 -2.76 -19.56
N PHE A 154 5.19 -3.86 -19.85
CA PHE A 154 5.63 -5.18 -19.43
C PHE A 154 6.86 -5.59 -20.26
N PRO A 155 7.95 -6.07 -19.61
CA PRO A 155 9.14 -6.54 -20.33
C PRO A 155 8.83 -7.60 -21.40
N GLN A 156 7.79 -8.38 -21.15
CA GLN A 156 7.17 -9.27 -22.13
C GLN A 156 5.66 -9.06 -22.10
N PRO A 157 5.02 -8.77 -23.25
CA PRO A 157 3.57 -8.68 -23.32
C PRO A 157 2.90 -9.99 -22.89
N PHE A 158 1.80 -9.87 -22.16
CA PHE A 158 0.96 -11.02 -21.84
C PHE A 158 0.21 -11.50 -23.09
N ARG A 159 -0.23 -12.76 -23.07
CA ARG A 159 -1.08 -13.34 -24.15
C ARG A 159 -2.55 -13.36 -23.80
N GLU A 160 -2.86 -12.98 -22.57
CA GLU A 160 -4.19 -12.98 -21.98
C GLU A 160 -4.41 -11.66 -21.26
N PRO A 161 -5.67 -11.21 -21.10
CA PRO A 161 -5.99 -10.01 -20.35
C PRO A 161 -5.33 -10.02 -18.96
N VAL A 162 -4.82 -8.86 -18.54
CA VAL A 162 -3.99 -8.72 -17.33
C VAL A 162 -4.80 -8.17 -16.16
N GLU A 163 -4.52 -8.64 -14.96
CA GLU A 163 -4.98 -8.05 -13.69
C GLU A 163 -3.79 -7.40 -12.98
N VAL A 164 -3.99 -6.18 -12.45
CA VAL A 164 -2.95 -5.43 -11.72
C VAL A 164 -3.45 -5.09 -10.31
N VAL A 165 -2.77 -5.64 -9.32
CA VAL A 165 -2.97 -5.38 -7.89
C VAL A 165 -1.99 -4.30 -7.45
N CYS A 166 -2.46 -3.29 -6.72
CA CYS A 166 -1.63 -2.18 -6.23
C CYS A 166 -1.74 -2.07 -4.71
N TRP A 167 -0.60 -1.92 -4.02
CA TRP A 167 -0.52 -1.74 -2.58
C TRP A 167 0.37 -0.56 -2.21
N ILE A 168 -0.11 0.30 -1.30
CA ILE A 168 0.65 1.43 -0.78
C ILE A 168 1.78 0.89 0.12
N ASN A 169 3.00 1.34 -0.12
CA ASN A 169 4.18 0.97 0.65
C ASN A 169 5.04 2.16 1.10
N ARG A 170 4.74 3.38 0.64
CA ARG A 170 5.31 4.63 1.18
C ARG A 170 4.29 5.76 1.14
N LEU A 171 4.34 6.62 2.14
CA LEU A 171 3.53 7.84 2.22
C LEU A 171 4.32 8.95 2.93
N ASP A 172 4.18 10.17 2.42
CA ASP A 172 4.65 11.44 2.99
C ASP A 172 3.53 12.47 2.76
N MET A 173 2.74 12.73 3.79
CA MET A 173 1.60 13.64 3.74
C MET A 173 1.69 14.69 4.83
N SER A 174 1.15 15.87 4.57
CA SER A 174 0.89 16.85 5.63
C SER A 174 -0.09 16.29 6.67
N SER A 175 -0.09 16.90 7.85
CA SER A 175 -1.04 16.60 8.92
C SER A 175 -1.58 17.88 9.54
N GLY A 176 -2.67 17.75 10.30
CA GLY A 176 -3.32 18.85 10.99
C GLY A 176 -4.75 19.07 10.53
N ARG A 177 -5.44 19.99 11.21
CA ARG A 177 -6.89 20.23 11.03
C ARG A 177 -7.28 20.63 9.61
N ASP A 178 -6.35 21.22 8.85
CA ASP A 178 -6.59 21.68 7.49
C ASP A 178 -6.22 20.63 6.43
N HIS A 179 -5.56 19.52 6.81
CA HIS A 179 -5.00 18.54 5.89
C HIS A 179 -5.49 17.12 6.20
N ASP A 180 -6.52 16.66 5.48
CA ASP A 180 -6.99 15.28 5.57
C ASP A 180 -5.96 14.29 4.97
N TYR A 181 -5.93 13.07 5.51
CA TYR A 181 -5.10 11.98 5.00
C TYR A 181 -5.80 11.33 3.81
N LYS A 182 -5.43 11.76 2.60
CA LYS A 182 -6.07 11.33 1.35
C LYS A 182 -5.03 10.79 0.39
N ILE A 183 -5.11 9.50 0.08
CA ILE A 183 -4.25 8.84 -0.90
C ILE A 183 -4.99 7.69 -1.55
N ARG A 184 -4.77 7.48 -2.85
CA ARG A 184 -5.25 6.34 -3.60
C ARG A 184 -4.19 5.85 -4.58
N ALA A 185 -3.89 4.57 -4.48
CA ALA A 185 -3.02 3.80 -5.37
C ALA A 185 -3.89 2.91 -6.27
N PHE A 186 -3.76 3.03 -7.60
CA PHE A 186 -4.47 2.16 -8.53
C PHE A 186 -3.78 2.10 -9.90
N ALA A 187 -4.13 1.07 -10.67
CA ALA A 187 -3.83 0.95 -12.08
C ALA A 187 -5.11 1.11 -12.91
N ASP A 188 -5.01 1.79 -14.05
CA ASP A 188 -6.00 1.82 -15.14
C ASP A 188 -5.29 1.63 -16.49
N GLU A 189 -6.06 1.70 -17.58
CA GLU A 189 -5.54 1.47 -18.95
C GLU A 189 -4.74 0.16 -19.06
N VAL A 190 -5.17 -0.88 -18.33
CA VAL A 190 -4.50 -2.17 -18.28
C VAL A 190 -4.82 -2.96 -19.54
N ASP A 191 -3.79 -3.27 -20.33
CA ASP A 191 -3.85 -4.17 -21.47
C ASP A 191 -2.72 -5.22 -21.40
N GLU A 192 -2.51 -5.98 -22.47
CA GLU A 192 -1.47 -7.00 -22.53
C GLU A 192 -0.05 -6.43 -22.65
N GLN A 193 0.12 -5.16 -23.02
CA GLN A 193 1.40 -4.49 -23.20
C GLN A 193 1.84 -3.76 -21.94
N GLY A 194 0.90 -3.21 -21.17
CA GLY A 194 1.22 -2.40 -20.02
C GLY A 194 0.01 -1.90 -19.25
N PHE A 195 0.25 -0.86 -18.46
CA PHE A 195 -0.79 -0.15 -17.72
C PHE A 195 -0.31 1.24 -17.29
N THR A 196 -1.25 2.08 -16.86
CA THR A 196 -0.97 3.38 -16.25
C THR A 196 -1.15 3.27 -14.73
N ALA A 197 -0.07 3.53 -13.99
CA ALA A 197 -0.01 3.53 -12.53
C ALA A 197 -0.36 4.91 -11.98
N HIS A 198 -1.17 4.99 -10.92
CA HIS A 198 -1.59 6.24 -10.29
C HIS A 198 -1.37 6.25 -8.77
N LEU A 199 -0.83 7.36 -8.27
CA LEU A 199 -0.77 7.73 -6.86
C LEU A 199 -1.38 9.13 -6.72
N ASN A 200 -2.62 9.20 -6.24
CA ASN A 200 -3.40 10.44 -6.27
C ASN A 200 -3.86 10.85 -4.86
N THR A 201 -3.97 12.15 -4.65
CA THR A 201 -4.66 12.79 -3.52
C THR A 201 -5.78 13.71 -4.04
N TRP A 202 -6.65 14.22 -3.15
CA TRP A 202 -7.79 15.05 -3.52
C TRP A 202 -8.21 16.00 -2.39
N ASP A 203 -9.11 16.94 -2.71
CA ASP A 203 -9.64 17.97 -1.81
C ASP A 203 -8.55 18.76 -1.07
N ASN A 204 -8.48 18.64 0.26
CA ASN A 204 -7.50 19.23 1.16
C ASN A 204 -6.37 18.27 1.54
N GLY A 205 -6.28 17.11 0.89
CA GLY A 205 -5.12 16.23 1.02
C GLY A 205 -3.89 16.83 0.38
N GLU A 206 -2.75 16.71 1.05
CA GLU A 206 -1.47 17.21 0.58
C GLU A 206 -0.43 16.08 0.62
N LEU A 207 -0.05 15.60 -0.56
CA LEU A 207 0.80 14.44 -0.77
C LEU A 207 2.18 14.89 -1.26
N HIS A 208 3.16 15.00 -0.35
CA HIS A 208 4.54 15.36 -0.69
C HIS A 208 5.28 14.22 -1.40
N GLY A 209 4.88 12.98 -1.13
CA GLY A 209 5.35 11.82 -1.84
C GLY A 209 4.66 10.53 -1.42
N ALA A 210 4.70 9.53 -2.29
CA ALA A 210 4.23 8.19 -1.99
C ALA A 210 4.91 7.16 -2.88
N ALA A 211 4.73 5.90 -2.52
CA ALA A 211 5.03 4.80 -3.40
C ALA A 211 3.98 3.70 -3.27
N MET A 212 3.85 2.91 -4.34
CA MET A 212 3.14 1.65 -4.34
C MET A 212 3.98 0.56 -4.98
N CYS A 213 3.82 -0.67 -4.51
CA CYS A 213 4.15 -1.83 -5.32
C CYS A 213 2.94 -2.25 -6.16
N TRP A 214 3.23 -2.90 -7.28
CA TRP A 214 2.21 -3.49 -8.14
C TRP A 214 2.60 -4.91 -8.57
N VAL A 215 1.58 -5.73 -8.77
CA VAL A 215 1.70 -7.13 -9.19
C VAL A 215 0.77 -7.35 -10.36
N ALA A 216 1.33 -7.74 -11.51
CA ALA A 216 0.61 -7.99 -12.76
C ALA A 216 0.66 -9.48 -13.14
N PHE A 217 -0.49 -10.05 -13.52
CA PHE A 217 -0.62 -11.45 -13.92
C PHE A 217 -1.86 -11.66 -14.82
N PRO A 218 -1.96 -12.79 -15.56
CA PRO A 218 -3.14 -13.09 -16.35
C PRO A 218 -4.42 -13.16 -15.50
N LYS A 219 -5.51 -12.53 -15.94
CA LYS A 219 -6.82 -12.54 -15.24
C LYS A 219 -7.36 -13.93 -14.93
N ARG A 220 -6.94 -14.95 -15.70
CA ARG A 220 -7.38 -16.34 -15.56
C ARG A 220 -6.26 -17.25 -15.05
N LYS A 221 -5.23 -16.68 -14.41
CA LYS A 221 -4.13 -17.47 -13.85
C LYS A 221 -4.68 -18.54 -12.90
N PRO A 222 -4.37 -19.84 -13.11
CA PRO A 222 -4.84 -20.90 -12.23
C PRO A 222 -4.43 -20.67 -10.78
N HIS A 223 -5.29 -21.06 -9.84
CA HIS A 223 -5.03 -20.97 -8.39
C HIS A 223 -4.83 -19.56 -7.83
N VAL A 224 -5.15 -18.53 -8.62
CA VAL A 224 -5.09 -17.12 -8.22
C VAL A 224 -6.46 -16.48 -8.43
N ASP A 225 -6.80 -15.55 -7.55
CA ASP A 225 -7.88 -14.58 -7.74
C ASP A 225 -7.44 -13.27 -7.08
N SER A 226 -8.06 -12.17 -7.47
CA SER A 226 -7.76 -10.86 -6.93
C SER A 226 -8.95 -9.93 -7.08
N GLY A 227 -8.87 -8.82 -6.35
CA GLY A 227 -9.85 -7.77 -6.45
C GLY A 227 -9.53 -6.60 -5.54
N ARG A 228 -10.52 -5.74 -5.40
CA ARG A 228 -10.47 -4.57 -4.53
C ARG A 228 -11.78 -4.50 -3.76
N PHE A 229 -11.72 -3.97 -2.55
CA PHE A 229 -12.91 -3.63 -1.77
C PHE A 229 -12.70 -2.29 -1.09
N SER A 230 -13.80 -1.60 -0.81
CA SER A 230 -13.83 -0.29 -0.20
C SER A 230 -14.93 -0.20 0.83
N THR A 231 -14.73 0.63 1.85
CA THR A 231 -15.83 1.01 2.74
C THR A 231 -16.99 1.65 1.97
N ASN A 232 -16.70 2.30 0.84
CA ASN A 232 -17.70 2.93 -0.03
C ASN A 232 -18.63 1.91 -0.71
N ASP A 233 -18.25 0.63 -0.78
CA ASP A 233 -19.10 -0.44 -1.31
C ASP A 233 -20.21 -0.83 -0.33
N VAL A 234 -20.09 -0.43 0.95
CA VAL A 234 -20.98 -0.82 2.06
C VAL A 234 -21.73 0.37 2.64
N ARG A 235 -21.09 1.54 2.68
CA ARG A 235 -21.61 2.76 3.28
C ARG A 235 -21.21 3.99 2.49
N LYS A 236 -21.97 5.07 2.63
CA LYS A 236 -21.59 6.36 2.03
C LYS A 236 -20.38 6.94 2.77
N ARG A 237 -19.52 7.67 2.05
CA ARG A 237 -18.39 8.42 2.62
C ARG A 237 -18.81 9.39 3.73
N THR A 238 -19.99 10.01 3.59
CA THR A 238 -20.56 10.97 4.54
C THR A 238 -21.14 10.34 5.81
N ASP A 239 -21.11 9.01 5.91
CA ASP A 239 -21.51 8.24 7.09
C ASP A 239 -20.27 7.46 7.59
N PRO A 240 -19.25 8.13 8.16
CA PRO A 240 -18.06 7.47 8.65
C PRO A 240 -18.40 6.54 9.82
N ARG A 241 -17.80 5.34 9.81
CA ARG A 241 -17.96 4.36 10.88
C ARG A 241 -16.58 3.85 11.30
N PRO A 242 -16.31 3.65 12.60
CA PRO A 242 -15.03 3.12 13.07
C PRO A 242 -14.70 1.77 12.45
N LYS A 243 -15.71 0.95 12.14
CA LYS A 243 -15.54 -0.39 11.57
C LYS A 243 -16.53 -0.64 10.45
N THR A 244 -16.04 -1.11 9.31
CA THR A 244 -16.85 -1.51 8.15
C THR A 244 -16.42 -2.90 7.69
N THR A 245 -17.38 -3.78 7.47
CA THR A 245 -17.13 -5.16 7.07
C THR A 245 -18.09 -5.59 5.98
N ALA A 246 -17.62 -6.43 5.06
CA ALA A 246 -18.46 -7.18 4.14
C ALA A 246 -17.75 -8.47 3.72
N LYS A 247 -18.43 -9.26 2.90
CA LYS A 247 -17.91 -10.50 2.34
C LYS A 247 -17.54 -10.29 0.88
N VAL A 248 -16.45 -10.93 0.47
CA VAL A 248 -16.06 -11.08 -0.93
C VAL A 248 -16.29 -12.53 -1.31
N LYS A 249 -16.90 -12.76 -2.47
CA LYS A 249 -16.99 -14.06 -3.12
C LYS A 249 -15.89 -14.15 -4.16
N PHE A 250 -15.14 -15.26 -4.17
CA PHE A 250 -14.16 -15.52 -5.21
C PHE A 250 -14.83 -15.72 -6.56
N LYS A 251 -14.15 -15.34 -7.64
CA LYS A 251 -14.59 -15.54 -9.04
C LYS A 251 -14.79 -17.03 -9.33
N GLN A 252 -13.99 -17.88 -8.69
CA GLN A 252 -14.08 -19.33 -8.75
C GLN A 252 -13.91 -19.95 -7.36
N ARG A 253 -14.54 -21.10 -7.13
CA ARG A 253 -14.33 -21.88 -5.91
C ARG A 253 -12.96 -22.57 -5.97
N PHE A 254 -12.20 -22.47 -4.89
CA PHE A 254 -10.93 -23.17 -4.74
C PHE A 254 -11.11 -24.60 -4.21
N GLU A 255 -10.16 -25.48 -4.52
CA GLU A 255 -10.14 -26.86 -4.03
C GLU A 255 -9.84 -26.92 -2.52
N VAL A 256 -8.87 -26.10 -2.11
CA VAL A 256 -8.41 -25.88 -0.72
C VAL A 256 -8.72 -24.44 -0.28
N VAL A 257 -8.76 -24.20 1.03
CA VAL A 257 -8.90 -22.82 1.55
C VAL A 257 -7.64 -22.03 1.18
N PRO A 258 -7.73 -20.96 0.37
CA PRO A 258 -6.55 -20.24 -0.10
C PRO A 258 -6.03 -19.29 0.98
N THR A 259 -4.78 -18.85 0.84
CA THR A 259 -4.28 -17.70 1.61
C THR A 259 -4.73 -16.41 0.95
N VAL A 260 -5.25 -15.47 1.75
CA VAL A 260 -5.67 -14.14 1.29
C VAL A 260 -4.71 -13.09 1.81
N LEU A 261 -4.05 -12.39 0.89
CA LEU A 261 -3.17 -11.26 1.19
C LEU A 261 -3.91 -9.97 0.85
N SER A 262 -3.92 -9.01 1.78
CA SER A 262 -4.59 -7.73 1.59
C SER A 262 -3.80 -6.58 2.21
N ALA A 263 -3.62 -5.54 1.41
CA ALA A 263 -2.96 -4.31 1.81
C ALA A 263 -3.74 -3.08 1.30
N LEU A 264 -3.55 -1.97 1.99
CA LEU A 264 -4.21 -0.70 1.74
C LEU A 264 -3.86 -0.19 0.34
N SER A 265 -4.89 0.26 -0.37
CA SER A 265 -4.77 0.94 -1.67
C SER A 265 -5.49 2.29 -1.69
N MET A 266 -6.25 2.61 -0.64
CA MET A 266 -6.87 3.92 -0.47
C MET A 266 -7.08 4.26 1.01
N VAL A 267 -6.82 5.50 1.37
CA VAL A 267 -7.13 6.09 2.67
C VAL A 267 -7.78 7.46 2.44
N ASP A 268 -8.88 7.71 3.14
CA ASP A 268 -9.57 8.99 3.26
C ASP A 268 -9.96 9.17 4.73
N ALA A 269 -9.12 9.85 5.50
CA ALA A 269 -9.31 10.05 6.93
C ALA A 269 -9.13 11.53 7.31
N ALA A 270 -9.80 11.93 8.39
CA ALA A 270 -9.70 13.30 8.90
C ALA A 270 -8.28 13.59 9.44
N GLY A 271 -7.77 14.79 9.18
CA GLY A 271 -6.43 15.21 9.60
C GLY A 271 -6.30 15.70 11.05
N ASN A 272 -7.41 15.74 11.79
CA ASN A 272 -7.51 16.36 13.12
C ASN A 272 -7.16 15.41 14.28
N ALA A 273 -6.80 14.17 13.99
CA ALA A 273 -6.34 13.13 14.92
C ALA A 273 -5.33 12.24 14.20
N ASP A 274 -4.65 11.34 14.91
CA ASP A 274 -3.66 10.44 14.32
C ASP A 274 -4.24 9.64 13.14
N LEU A 275 -3.40 9.33 12.14
CA LEU A 275 -3.78 8.39 11.09
C LEU A 275 -3.79 6.99 11.68
N ARG A 276 -4.99 6.43 11.86
CA ARG A 276 -5.20 5.05 12.33
C ARG A 276 -6.09 4.31 11.34
N VAL A 277 -5.52 3.35 10.64
CA VAL A 277 -6.26 2.56 9.65
C VAL A 277 -5.70 1.15 9.60
N LYS A 278 -6.61 0.17 9.52
CA LYS A 278 -6.27 -1.24 9.42
C LYS A 278 -7.20 -1.97 8.47
N VAL A 279 -6.62 -2.82 7.64
CA VAL A 279 -7.33 -3.86 6.89
C VAL A 279 -7.07 -5.22 7.54
N SER A 280 -8.12 -6.02 7.68
CA SER A 280 -8.02 -7.42 8.11
C SER A 280 -8.93 -8.31 7.30
N VAL A 281 -8.47 -9.56 7.11
CA VAL A 281 -9.22 -10.63 6.46
C VAL A 281 -9.49 -11.72 7.48
N SER A 282 -10.71 -12.27 7.46
CA SER A 282 -11.20 -13.29 8.38
C SER A 282 -12.20 -14.19 7.67
N GLU A 283 -12.63 -15.28 8.34
CA GLU A 283 -13.65 -16.20 7.81
C GLU A 283 -13.33 -16.67 6.37
N VAL A 284 -12.06 -16.98 6.10
CA VAL A 284 -11.62 -17.45 4.77
C VAL A 284 -12.15 -18.87 4.54
N THR A 285 -12.85 -19.04 3.43
CA THR A 285 -13.41 -20.30 2.97
C THR A 285 -12.91 -20.58 1.55
N ARG A 286 -13.34 -21.68 0.95
CA ARG A 286 -13.06 -22.00 -0.46
C ARG A 286 -13.80 -21.10 -1.46
N GLU A 287 -14.79 -20.34 -1.00
CA GLU A 287 -15.69 -19.57 -1.87
C GLU A 287 -15.59 -18.06 -1.65
N GLY A 288 -14.89 -17.64 -0.61
CA GLY A 288 -14.76 -16.23 -0.27
C GLY A 288 -14.20 -16.01 1.12
N PHE A 289 -14.21 -14.75 1.55
CA PHE A 289 -13.73 -14.32 2.85
C PHE A 289 -14.49 -13.08 3.32
N LYS A 290 -14.32 -12.73 4.59
CA LYS A 290 -14.80 -11.47 5.16
C LYS A 290 -13.65 -10.51 5.35
N TRP A 291 -13.82 -9.28 4.88
CA TRP A 291 -12.87 -8.20 5.14
C TRP A 291 -13.42 -7.24 6.20
N THR A 292 -12.51 -6.58 6.89
CA THR A 292 -12.79 -5.46 7.79
C THR A 292 -11.81 -4.33 7.52
N LEU A 293 -12.34 -3.13 7.28
CA LEU A 293 -11.60 -1.88 7.30
C LEU A 293 -12.03 -1.10 8.54
N GLU A 294 -11.06 -0.77 9.38
CA GLU A 294 -11.32 -0.13 10.67
C GLU A 294 -10.31 0.96 11.02
N THR A 295 -10.77 1.83 11.90
CA THR A 295 -10.04 2.87 12.63
C THR A 295 -10.43 2.77 14.11
N TRP A 296 -9.71 3.47 14.98
CA TRP A 296 -9.93 3.41 16.42
C TRP A 296 -9.60 4.74 17.11
N ASP A 297 -9.89 4.80 18.40
CA ASP A 297 -9.78 5.99 19.25
C ASP A 297 -10.55 7.20 18.68
N ASP A 298 -9.90 8.35 18.54
CA ASP A 298 -10.49 9.61 18.06
C ASP A 298 -10.32 9.84 16.54
N SER A 299 -9.77 8.86 15.82
CA SER A 299 -9.60 8.93 14.36
C SER A 299 -10.93 8.77 13.62
N THR A 300 -11.14 9.58 12.58
CA THR A 300 -12.32 9.48 11.71
C THR A 300 -11.93 8.99 10.32
N LEU A 301 -12.45 7.82 9.93
CA LEU A 301 -12.21 7.20 8.62
C LEU A 301 -13.40 7.42 7.68
N TYR A 302 -13.33 8.44 6.83
CA TYR A 302 -14.36 8.73 5.84
C TYR A 302 -14.48 7.58 4.84
N ALA A 303 -13.35 7.12 4.30
CA ALA A 303 -13.28 5.93 3.47
C ALA A 303 -11.91 5.25 3.55
N ALA A 304 -11.89 3.96 3.26
CA ALA A 304 -10.65 3.23 3.00
C ALA A 304 -10.90 2.18 1.92
N GLY A 305 -9.83 1.77 1.26
CA GLY A 305 -9.85 0.70 0.29
C GLY A 305 -8.60 -0.16 0.40
N ALA A 306 -8.75 -1.43 0.04
CA ALA A 306 -7.64 -2.36 -0.04
C ALA A 306 -7.73 -3.16 -1.34
N SER A 307 -6.57 -3.50 -1.87
CA SER A 307 -6.46 -4.50 -2.93
C SER A 307 -6.07 -5.83 -2.29
N TRP A 308 -6.64 -6.92 -2.79
CA TRP A 308 -6.33 -8.26 -2.31
C TRP A 308 -5.94 -9.17 -3.46
N SER A 309 -5.09 -10.13 -3.14
CA SER A 309 -4.76 -11.25 -4.01
C SER A 309 -4.82 -12.53 -3.18
N VAL A 310 -5.26 -13.62 -3.78
CA VAL A 310 -5.20 -14.95 -3.18
C VAL A 310 -4.23 -15.83 -3.92
N ILE A 311 -3.56 -16.68 -3.15
CA ILE A 311 -2.70 -17.74 -3.66
C ILE A 311 -3.19 -19.03 -3.02
N ALA A 312 -3.72 -19.94 -3.83
CA ALA A 312 -4.24 -21.22 -3.35
C ALA A 312 -3.16 -22.27 -3.07
N LEU A 313 -1.88 -21.88 -3.05
CA LEU A 313 -0.74 -22.76 -2.76
C LEU A 313 -0.24 -22.68 -1.31
N GLY A 314 -0.85 -21.84 -0.46
CA GLY A 314 -0.37 -21.63 0.91
C GLY A 314 0.99 -20.93 0.95
N PHE A 315 1.35 -20.39 2.12
CA PHE A 315 2.76 -20.29 2.48
C PHE A 315 3.14 -21.65 3.08
N PRO A 316 4.31 -22.23 2.75
CA PRO A 316 4.71 -23.54 3.26
C PRO A 316 4.74 -23.62 4.79
#